data_AF-A0A3P8A6I3-F1
#
_entry.id   AF-A0A3P8A6I3-F1
#
_cell.length_a   1.000
_cell.length_b   1.000
_cell.length_c   1.000
_cell.angle_alpha   90.00
_cell.angle_beta   90.00
_cell.angle_gamma   90.00
#
_symmetry.space_group_name_H-M   'P 1'
#
loop_
_entity.id
_entity.type
_entity.pdbx_description
1 polymer ?
#
loop_
_entity_poly.entity_id
_entity_poly.type
_entity_poly.pdbx_seq_one_letter_code
_entity_poly.pdbx_strand_id
1 'polypeptide(L)' 'MILSKQAQNALIEWESHGPRINKASFKTKKEGISMNIIQCYAPTNDYNEDAKDQVYNRLHTIIE' A
#
# COMPACT_ATOMS: atom_id res chain seq x y z
N MET A 1 8.97 -2.86 1.39
CA MET A 1 8.86 -2.41 2.81
C MET A 1 9.70 -3.31 3.69
N ILE A 2 10.28 -2.77 4.76
CA ILE A 2 10.98 -3.56 5.78
C ILE A 2 10.13 -3.49 7.05
N LEU A 3 9.79 -4.65 7.62
CA LEU A 3 8.96 -4.75 8.82
C LEU A 3 9.81 -5.19 10.01
N SER A 4 9.57 -4.60 11.19
CA SER A 4 10.11 -5.13 12.44
C SER A 4 9.51 -6.51 12.74
N LYS A 5 10.17 -7.31 13.59
CA LYS A 5 9.66 -8.63 14.00
C LYS A 5 8.23 -8.56 14.54
N GLN A 6 7.93 -7.53 15.32
CA GLN A 6 6.60 -7.32 15.90
C GLN A 6 5.56 -7.01 14.81
N ALA A 7 5.91 -6.17 13.83
CA ALA A 7 5.01 -5.85 12.72
C ALA A 7 4.75 -7.06 11.81
N GLN A 8 5.77 -7.92 11.60
CA GLN A 8 5.61 -9.18 10.86
C GLN A 8 4.62 -10.12 11.56
N ASN A 9 4.68 -10.25 12.88
CA ASN A 9 3.73 -11.08 13.64
C ASN A 9 2.29 -10.54 13.61
N ALA A 10 2.12 -9.25 13.34
CA ALA A 10 0.82 -8.61 13.22
C ALA A 10 0.34 -8.55 11.76
N LEU A 11 1.16 -8.91 10.78
CA LEU A 11 0.78 -8.89 9.36
C LEU A 11 -0.25 -9.99 9.08
N ILE A 12 -1.39 -9.61 8.49
CA ILE A 12 -2.45 -10.51 8.06
C ILE A 12 -2.26 -10.84 6.57
N GLU A 13 -2.06 -9.80 5.77
CA GLU A 13 -2.00 -9.91 4.31
C GLU A 13 -1.05 -8.87 3.74
N TRP A 14 -0.39 -9.24 2.65
CA TRP A 14 0.48 -8.37 1.88
C TRP A 14 0.20 -8.59 0.39
N GLU A 15 -0.19 -7.52 -0.29
CA GLU A 15 -0.46 -7.54 -1.73
C GLU A 15 0.37 -6.46 -2.43
N SER A 16 0.91 -6.81 -3.60
CA SER A 16 1.59 -5.86 -4.47
C SER A 16 0.73 -5.60 -5.71
N HIS A 17 0.39 -4.33 -5.94
CA HIS A 17 -0.42 -3.91 -7.08
C HIS A 17 0.46 -3.27 -8.17
N GLY A 18 1.62 -3.90 -8.41
CA GLY A 18 2.65 -3.42 -9.31
C GLY A 18 3.88 -2.85 -8.57
N PRO A 19 4.88 -2.37 -9.31
CA PRO A 19 6.21 -2.05 -8.75
C PRO A 19 6.18 -0.89 -7.74
N ARG A 20 5.16 -0.04 -7.79
CA ARG A 20 5.09 1.19 -7.00
C ARG A 20 4.10 1.16 -5.85
N ILE A 21 3.14 0.24 -5.86
CA ILE A 21 2.04 0.21 -4.88
C ILE A 21 2.03 -1.12 -4.16
N ASN A 22 2.13 -1.09 -2.84
CA ASN A 22 1.96 -2.25 -1.97
C ASN A 22 0.91 -1.94 -0.91
N LYS A 23 0.04 -2.91 -0.64
CA LYS A 23 -0.96 -2.86 0.42
C LYS A 23 -0.65 -3.94 1.44
N ALA A 24 -0.73 -3.57 2.71
CA ALA A 24 -0.46 -4.47 3.81
C ALA A 24 -1.53 -4.31 4.88
N SER A 25 -2.10 -5.41 5.31
CA SER A 25 -3.16 -5.45 6.32
C SER A 25 -2.56 -5.99 7.61
N PHE A 26 -2.75 -5.29 8.72
CA PHE A 26 -2.22 -5.67 10.04
C PHE A 26 -3.33 -5.86 11.06
N LYS A 27 -3.18 -6.84 11.93
CA LYS A 27 -4.02 -7.00 13.11
C LYS A 27 -3.71 -5.89 14.09
N THR A 28 -4.74 -5.19 14.56
CA THR A 28 -4.57 -4.22 15.65
C THR A 28 -4.70 -4.89 17.02
N LYS A 29 -4.37 -4.17 18.09
CA LYS A 29 -4.58 -4.67 19.46
C LYS A 29 -6.07 -4.86 19.79
N LYS A 30 -6.96 -4.15 19.10
CA LYS A 30 -8.41 -4.30 19.27
C LYS A 30 -8.90 -5.40 18.35
N GLU A 31 -9.50 -6.42 18.95
CA GLU A 31 -10.01 -7.56 18.22
C GLU A 31 -11.11 -7.15 17.24
N GLY A 32 -11.13 -7.77 16.06
CA GLY A 32 -12.05 -7.40 14.97
C GLY A 32 -11.67 -6.14 14.18
N ILE A 33 -10.59 -5.43 14.54
CA ILE A 33 -10.10 -4.27 13.77
C ILE A 33 -8.76 -4.61 13.11
N SER A 34 -8.71 -4.48 11.79
CA SER A 34 -7.50 -4.49 10.98
C SER A 34 -7.11 -3.08 10.55
N MET A 35 -5.81 -2.85 10.38
CA MET A 35 -5.25 -1.60 9.87
C MET A 35 -4.59 -1.87 8.52
N ASN A 36 -5.04 -1.17 7.49
CA ASN A 36 -4.48 -1.25 6.15
C ASN A 36 -3.46 -0.12 5.95
N ILE A 37 -2.27 -0.47 5.49
CA ILE A 37 -1.21 0.47 5.13
C ILE A 37 -0.96 0.32 3.64
N ILE A 38 -1.09 1.42 2.91
CA ILE A 38 -0.79 1.47 1.47
C ILE A 38 0.49 2.29 1.32
N GLN A 39 1.53 1.65 0.78
CA GLN A 39 2.76 2.32 0.38
C GLN A 39 2.72 2.55 -1.12
N CYS A 40 2.84 3.82 -1.52
CA CYS A 40 2.92 4.23 -2.92
C CYS A 40 4.16 5.10 -3.14
N TYR A 41 4.96 4.78 -4.16
CA TYR A 41 6.01 5.66 -4.63
C TYR A 41 5.46 6.62 -5.69
N ALA A 42 5.46 7.91 -5.37
CA ALA A 42 5.01 8.95 -6.28
C ALA A 42 5.86 8.97 -7.56
N PRO A 43 5.25 9.19 -8.75
CA PRO A 43 5.99 9.45 -9.96
C PRO A 43 6.89 10.68 -9.82
N THR A 44 8.05 10.65 -10.47
CA THR A 44 8.97 11.78 -10.58
C THR A 44 8.43 12.84 -11.55
N ASN A 45 8.92 14.08 -11.47
CA ASN A 45 8.37 15.20 -12.26
C ASN A 45 8.53 15.03 -13.79
N ASP A 46 9.54 14.28 -14.21
CA ASP A 46 9.85 13.93 -15.60
C ASP A 46 8.85 12.96 -16.25
N TYR A 47 7.98 12.32 -15.47
CA TYR A 47 6.90 11.50 -16.02
C TYR A 47 5.88 12.35 -16.79
N ASN A 48 5.36 11.80 -17.90
CA ASN A 48 4.21 12.39 -18.60
C ASN A 48 2.96 12.42 -17.69
N GLU A 49 2.05 13.35 -17.94
CA GLU A 49 0.85 13.53 -17.13
C GLU A 49 -0.06 12.28 -17.15
N ASP A 50 -0.29 11.69 -18.33
CA ASP A 50 -1.12 10.49 -18.47
C ASP A 50 -0.68 9.30 -17.60
N ALA A 51 0.63 9.09 -17.48
CA ALA A 51 1.20 8.02 -16.66
C ALA A 51 1.22 8.39 -15.17
N LYS A 52 1.22 9.68 -14.81
CA LYS A 52 0.95 10.11 -13.43
C LYS A 52 -0.50 9.79 -13.07
N ASP A 53 -1.43 10.17 -13.93
CA ASP A 53 -2.87 9.94 -13.74
C ASP A 53 -3.19 8.45 -13.62
N GLN A 54 -2.56 7.59 -14.43
CA GLN A 54 -2.74 6.15 -14.32
C GLN A 54 -2.35 5.60 -12.93
N VAL A 55 -1.26 6.11 -12.33
CA VAL A 55 -0.82 5.68 -10.99
C VAL A 55 -1.81 6.15 -9.92
N TYR A 56 -2.31 7.38 -10.01
CA TYR A 56 -3.31 7.89 -9.06
C TYR A 56 -4.66 7.18 -9.19
N ASN A 57 -5.12 6.90 -10.41
CA ASN A 57 -6.35 6.14 -10.64
C ASN A 57 -6.25 4.71 -10.07
N ARG A 58 -5.11 4.04 -10.28
CA ARG A 58 -4.87 2.71 -9.67
C ARG A 58 -4.83 2.78 -8.15
N LEU A 59 -4.19 3.81 -7.58
CA LEU A 59 -4.16 4.00 -6.14
C LEU A 59 -5.57 4.17 -5.56
N HIS A 60 -6.43 4.92 -6.26
CA HIS A 60 -7.83 5.10 -5.87
C HIS A 60 -8.57 3.75 -5.79
N THR A 61 -8.46 2.89 -6.81
CA THR A 61 -9.08 1.56 -6.84
C THR A 61 -8.60 0.62 -5.73
N ILE A 62 -7.42 0.86 -5.15
CA ILE A 62 -6.85 0.04 -4.06
C ILE A 62 -7.33 0.53 -2.67
N ILE A 63 -7.68 1.82 -2.59
CA ILE A 63 -8.20 2.48 -1.39
C ILE A 63 -9.70 2.20 -1.23
N GLU A 64 -10.46 2.26 -2.32
CA GLU A 64 -11.88 1.86 -2.37
C GLU A 64 -12.06 0.36 -2.10
#